data_AF-A0AAD0AR67-F1
#
_entry.id   AF-A0AAD0AR67-F1
#
_cell.length_a   1.000
_cell.length_b   1.000
_cell.length_c   1.000
_cell.angle_alpha   90.00
_cell.angle_beta   90.00
_cell.angle_gamma   90.00
#
_symmetry.space_group_name_H-M   'P 1'
#
loop_
_entity.id
_entity.type
_entity.pdbx_description
1 polymer ?
#
loop_
_entity_poly.entity_id
_entity_poly.type
_entity_poly.pdbx_seq_one_letter_code
_entity_poly.pdbx_strand_id
1 'polypeptide(L)' 'MSDKEKVKEEFREACIEYYEKHKKIESIKIVKGLDGHDSAKSKQITLDFLAKVEEIIQKYQIDETSFLKEEMIKIGKKYL' A
#
# COMPACT_ATOMS: atom_id res chain seq x y z
N MET A 1 -16.46 -16.59 3.25
CA MET A 1 -16.02 -15.21 3.49
C MET A 1 -17.00 -14.25 2.86
N SER A 2 -17.48 -13.29 3.64
CA SER A 2 -18.28 -12.16 3.14
C SER A 2 -17.42 -11.27 2.22
N ASP A 3 -18.02 -10.52 1.30
CA ASP A 3 -17.30 -9.56 0.45
C ASP A 3 -16.48 -8.57 1.27
N LYS A 4 -16.97 -8.18 2.46
CA LYS A 4 -16.23 -7.36 3.42
C LYS A 4 -14.94 -8.01 3.93
N GLU A 5 -14.93 -9.33 4.10
CA GLU A 5 -13.72 -10.07 4.51
C GLU A 5 -12.74 -10.20 3.35
N LYS A 6 -13.23 -10.48 2.14
CA LYS A 6 -12.39 -10.57 0.93
C LYS A 6 -11.70 -9.25 0.62
N VAL A 7 -12.43 -8.13 0.74
CA VAL A 7 -11.85 -6.79 0.59
C VAL A 7 -10.74 -6.56 1.61
N LYS A 8 -11.00 -6.88 2.88
CA LYS A 8 -9.98 -6.69 3.94
C LYS A 8 -8.73 -7.50 3.65
N GLU A 9 -8.89 -8.73 3.15
CA GLU A 9 -7.78 -9.59 2.77
C GLU A 9 -6.99 -8.99 1.59
N GLU A 10 -7.65 -8.68 0.47
CA GLU A 10 -6.99 -8.11 -0.72
C GLU A 10 -6.33 -6.75 -0.41
N PHE A 11 -7.01 -5.89 0.37
CA PHE A 11 -6.47 -4.59 0.77
C PHE A 11 -5.26 -4.73 1.70
N ARG A 12 -5.30 -5.70 2.63
CA ARG A 12 -4.20 -5.98 3.54
C ARG A 12 -2.98 -6.50 2.78
N GLU A 13 -3.17 -7.40 1.82
CA GLU A 13 -2.09 -7.87 0.94
C GLU A 13 -1.47 -6.72 0.14
N ALA A 14 -2.30 -5.87 -0.47
CA ALA A 14 -1.82 -4.68 -1.18
C ALA A 14 -1.01 -3.73 -0.28
N CYS A 15 -1.45 -3.53 0.96
CA CYS A 15 -0.70 -2.72 1.93
C CYS A 15 0.65 -3.36 2.29
N ILE A 16 0.68 -4.66 2.58
CA ILE A 16 1.92 -5.38 2.93
C ILE A 16 2.93 -5.27 1.78
N GLU A 17 2.49 -5.53 0.55
CA GLU A 17 3.34 -5.43 -0.64
C GLU A 17 3.88 -3.99 -0.82
N TYR A 18 3.03 -2.98 -0.61
CA TYR A 18 3.43 -1.57 -0.63
C TYR A 18 4.54 -1.28 0.39
N TYR A 19 4.36 -1.64 1.66
CA TYR A 19 5.35 -1.38 2.71
C TYR A 19 6.66 -2.16 2.49
N GLU A 20 6.61 -3.41 2.03
CA GLU A 20 7.82 -4.17 1.70
C GLU A 20 8.61 -3.54 0.56
N LYS A 21 7.93 -3.14 -0.52
CA LYS A 21 8.56 -2.43 -1.65
C LYS A 21 9.16 -1.10 -1.19
N HIS A 22 8.47 -0.35 -0.33
CA HIS A 22 8.95 0.92 0.19
C HIS A 22 10.18 0.76 1.10
N LYS A 23 10.17 -0.24 1.99
CA LYS A 23 11.29 -0.53 2.90
C LYS A 23 12.55 -0.99 2.15
N LYS A 24 12.39 -1.72 1.04
CA LYS A 24 13.51 -2.09 0.16
C LYS A 24 14.18 -0.85 -0.45
N ILE A 25 13.38 0.10 -0.94
CA ILE A 25 13.88 1.38 -1.48
C ILE A 25 14.59 2.18 -0.39
N GLU A 26 13.99 2.31 0.78
CA GLU A 26 14.59 3.05 1.90
C GLU A 26 15.92 2.42 2.35
N SER A 27 15.99 1.09 2.43
CA SER A 27 17.23 0.37 2.75
C SER A 27 18.32 0.61 1.70
N ILE A 28 17.95 0.63 0.40
CA ILE A 28 18.89 0.94 -0.69
C ILE A 28 19.37 2.40 -0.60
N LYS A 29 18.48 3.33 -0.25
CA LYS A 29 18.79 4.75 -0.07
C LYS A 29 19.83 4.97 1.04
N ILE A 30 19.67 4.30 2.19
CA ILE A 30 20.63 4.35 3.31
C ILE A 30 22.02 3.87 2.88
N VAL A 31 22.09 2.82 2.03
CA VAL A 31 23.37 2.24 1.60
C VAL A 31 24.07 3.07 0.52
N LYS A 32 23.33 3.72 -0.38
CA LYS A 32 23.91 4.33 -1.59
C LYS A 32 23.93 5.86 -1.66
N GLY A 33 23.27 6.58 -0.74
CA GLY A 33 23.25 8.05 -0.78
C GLY A 33 22.67 8.64 -2.08
N LEU A 34 21.80 7.91 -2.76
CA LEU A 34 21.19 8.28 -4.04
C LEU A 34 19.85 8.99 -3.81
N ASP A 35 19.85 10.32 -3.76
CA ASP A 35 18.65 11.08 -3.38
C ASP A 35 17.65 11.32 -4.55
N GLY A 36 18.06 11.09 -5.80
CA GLY A 36 17.23 11.40 -6.99
C GLY A 36 16.46 10.23 -7.63
N HIS A 37 17.10 9.06 -7.79
CA HIS A 37 16.52 7.94 -8.55
C HIS A 37 15.49 7.13 -7.74
N ASP A 38 15.68 7.04 -6.42
CA ASP A 38 14.78 6.32 -5.52
C ASP A 38 13.46 7.07 -5.27
N SER A 39 13.43 8.40 -5.43
CA SER A 39 12.19 9.19 -5.30
C SER A 39 11.17 8.87 -6.39
N ALA A 40 11.62 8.70 -7.65
CA ALA A 40 10.74 8.32 -8.76
C ALA A 40 10.17 6.90 -8.58
N LYS A 41 10.99 5.96 -8.10
CA LYS A 41 10.54 4.58 -7.81
C LYS A 41 9.55 4.54 -6.65
N SER A 42 9.80 5.28 -5.57
CA SER A 42 8.87 5.41 -4.44
C SER A 42 7.51 5.97 -4.91
N LYS A 43 7.52 7.05 -5.70
CA LYS A 43 6.29 7.61 -6.29
C LYS A 43 5.54 6.59 -7.15
N GLN A 44 6.26 5.82 -7.98
CA GLN A 44 5.64 4.79 -8.82
C GLN A 44 4.99 3.68 -7.98
N ILE A 45 5.61 3.26 -6.88
CA ILE A 45 5.05 2.26 -5.96
C ILE A 45 3.80 2.79 -5.24
N THR A 46 3.81 4.06 -4.85
CA THR A 46 2.60 4.70 -4.28
C THR A 46 1.47 4.76 -5.30
N LEU A 47 1.75 5.09 -6.57
CA LEU A 47 0.74 5.09 -7.63
C LEU A 47 0.20 3.68 -7.92
N ASP A 48 1.07 2.67 -7.97
CA ASP A 48 0.68 1.26 -8.16
C ASP A 48 -0.24 0.77 -7.02
N PHE A 49 0.08 1.14 -5.78
CA PHE A 49 -0.76 0.86 -4.62
C PHE A 49 -2.13 1.54 -4.73
N LEU A 50 -2.18 2.83 -5.07
CA LEU A 50 -3.46 3.55 -5.22
C LEU A 50 -4.34 2.93 -6.33
N ALA A 51 -3.74 2.52 -7.44
CA ALA A 51 -4.47 1.84 -8.51
C ALA A 51 -5.08 0.50 -8.05
N LYS A 52 -4.33 -0.31 -7.30
CA LYS A 52 -4.86 -1.55 -6.70
C LYS A 52 -6.01 -1.27 -5.73
N VAL A 53 -5.90 -0.22 -4.91
CA VAL A 53 -6.97 0.16 -3.98
C VAL A 53 -8.22 0.61 -4.72
N GLU A 54 -8.09 1.39 -5.78
CA GLU A 54 -9.21 1.81 -6.63
C GLU A 54 -9.88 0.60 -7.31
N GLU A 55 -9.10 -0.36 -7.82
CA GLU A 55 -9.62 -1.61 -8.39
C GLU A 55 -10.43 -2.40 -7.35
N ILE A 56 -9.96 -2.51 -6.11
CA ILE A 56 -10.68 -3.18 -5.02
C ILE A 56 -12.00 -2.44 -4.72
N ILE A 57 -11.98 -1.11 -4.64
CA ILE A 57 -13.19 -0.31 -4.40
C ILE A 57 -14.23 -0.52 -5.50
N GLN A 58 -13.81 -0.52 -6.76
CA GLN A 58 -14.70 -0.76 -7.91
C GLN A 58 -15.23 -2.19 -7.94
N LYS A 59 -14.36 -3.18 -7.75
CA LYS A 59 -14.70 -4.62 -7.78
C LYS A 59 -15.77 -4.99 -6.75
N TYR A 60 -15.71 -4.37 -5.57
CA TYR A 60 -16.62 -4.68 -4.46
C TYR A 60 -17.69 -3.60 -4.22
N GLN A 61 -17.77 -2.57 -5.07
CA GLN A 61 -18.72 -1.45 -4.95
C GLN A 61 -18.75 -0.87 -3.53
N ILE A 62 -17.56 -0.52 -3.02
CA ILE A 62 -17.41 -0.06 -1.64
C ILE A 62 -17.73 1.42 -1.55
N ASP A 63 -18.88 1.77 -1.00
CA ASP A 63 -19.24 3.16 -0.70
C ASP A 63 -18.44 3.74 0.49
N GLU A 64 -18.07 2.90 1.47
CA GLU A 64 -17.39 3.34 2.69
C GLU A 64 -15.90 2.97 2.69
N THR A 65 -15.03 3.96 2.43
CA THR A 65 -13.57 3.78 2.45
C THR A 65 -12.93 4.02 3.82
N SER A 66 -13.73 4.40 4.83
CA SER A 66 -13.29 4.68 6.20
C SER A 66 -12.50 3.52 6.82
N PHE A 67 -12.98 2.29 6.62
CA PHE A 67 -12.30 1.11 7.17
C PHE A 67 -10.98 0.78 6.45
N LEU A 68 -10.86 1.07 5.14
CA LEU A 68 -9.61 0.90 4.39
C LEU A 68 -8.55 1.84 4.97
N LYS A 69 -8.94 3.08 5.28
CA LYS A 69 -8.06 4.06 5.92
C LYS A 69 -7.63 3.60 7.31
N GLU A 70 -8.53 3.07 8.13
CA GLU A 70 -8.18 2.51 9.45
C GLU A 70 -7.22 1.32 9.35
N GLU A 71 -7.47 0.39 8.43
CA GLU A 71 -6.58 -0.76 8.20
C GLU A 71 -5.21 -0.32 7.72
N MET A 72 -5.13 0.66 6.80
CA MET A 72 -3.86 1.22 6.34
C MET A 72 -3.06 1.83 7.50
N ILE A 73 -3.72 2.59 8.39
CA ILE A 73 -3.07 3.18 9.57
C ILE A 73 -2.55 2.08 10.51
N LYS A 74 -3.32 1.01 10.74
CA LYS A 74 -2.88 -0.12 11.58
C LYS A 74 -1.69 -0.85 10.98
N ILE A 75 -1.70 -1.12 9.69
CA ILE A 75 -0.59 -1.78 8.99
C ILE A 75 0.61 -0.86 8.97
N GLY A 76 0.42 0.43 8.67
CA GLY A 76 1.47 1.44 8.72
C GLY A 76 2.18 1.50 10.06
N LYS A 77 1.45 1.52 11.18
CA LYS A 77 2.04 1.45 12.54
C LYS A 77 2.84 0.18 12.83
N LYS A 78 2.62 -0.90 12.07
CA LYS A 78 3.32 -2.17 12.25
C LYS A 78 4.56 -2.28 11.35
N TYR A 79 4.58 -1.54 10.24
CA TYR A 79 5.63 -1.63 9.22
C TYR A 79 6.54 -0.39 9.16
N LEU A 80 6.13 0.76 9.71
CA LEU A 80 6.94 1.94 10.04
C LEU A 80 7.50 1.81 11.46
#